data_AF-A0A543IJ13-F1
#
_entry.id   AF-A0A543IJ13-F1
#
_cell.length_a   1.000
_cell.length_b   1.000
_cell.length_c   1.000
_cell.angle_alpha   90.00
_cell.angle_beta   90.00
_cell.angle_gamma   90.00
#
_symmetry.space_group_name_H-M   'P 1'
#
loop_
_entity.id
_entity.type
_entity.pdbx_description
1 polymer ?
#
loop_
_entity_poly.entity_id
_entity_poly.type
_entity_poly.pdbx_seq_one_letter_code
_entity_poly.pdbx_strand_id
1 'polypeptide(L)'
;MYLPSDHPLWDDHSGGTGHDMPAWKDGDEEKALVYWNALDDKSRAVLRYLFGRSGWQIHNGELVKQLGLDPEGRKNAPNVLAGVLNRVNEAGAMTGRRPPFRWWAGEDGARYAVPVETAAVFERAVLADRVQQKRGTMLALALDPPEVRKFIEHLDWTFDGPDVRMVLGSACTTVARAIPQFVAALQLPYDAAFSTDDFFDHLDDVSRRRCIVVTDACSLLKYEDVDVWADFVLSLYGGPYCMGGGWSTLVLVDQPHAWEDWAFRSTPHAIDVQRI
;
A
#
# COMPACT_ATOMS: atom_id res chain seq x y z
N MET A 1 2.04 9.77 -22.13
CA MET A 1 3.44 10.26 -22.07
C MET A 1 3.89 10.19 -20.61
N TYR A 2 5.12 9.76 -20.33
CA TYR A 2 5.67 9.82 -18.98
C TYR A 2 6.29 11.19 -18.71
N LEU A 3 6.02 11.74 -17.53
CA LEU A 3 6.52 13.02 -17.03
C LEU A 3 7.42 12.75 -15.81
N PRO A 4 8.75 12.88 -15.93
CA PRO A 4 9.62 12.85 -14.77
C PRO A 4 9.31 14.02 -13.83
N SER A 5 9.75 13.94 -12.58
CA SER A 5 9.36 14.86 -11.51
C SER A 5 9.78 16.31 -11.75
N ASP A 6 10.86 16.54 -12.51
CA ASP A 6 11.39 17.85 -12.91
C ASP A 6 10.85 18.35 -14.26
N HIS A 7 9.89 17.64 -14.86
CA HIS A 7 9.36 18.01 -16.18
C HIS A 7 8.59 19.34 -16.11
N PRO A 8 8.87 20.32 -17.00
CA PRO A 8 8.28 21.66 -16.92
C PRO A 8 6.76 21.69 -17.10
N LEU A 9 6.18 20.67 -17.75
CA LEU A 9 4.71 20.56 -17.88
C LEU A 9 3.98 20.46 -16.53
N TRP A 10 4.63 20.07 -15.44
CA TRP A 10 4.01 20.07 -14.11
C TRP A 10 3.57 21.46 -13.65
N ASP A 11 4.26 22.50 -14.15
CA ASP A 11 3.97 23.91 -13.89
C ASP A 11 3.06 24.50 -14.98
N ASP A 12 3.21 24.08 -16.24
CA ASP A 12 2.37 24.51 -17.37
C ASP A 12 1.07 23.68 -17.48
N HIS A 13 0.27 23.68 -16.42
CA HIS A 13 -0.99 22.92 -16.35
C HIS A 13 -2.22 23.77 -16.64
N SER A 14 -3.29 23.15 -17.14
CA SER A 14 -4.57 23.84 -17.38
C SER A 14 -5.45 23.98 -16.13
N GLY A 15 -5.04 23.42 -14.99
CA GLY A 15 -5.74 23.59 -13.73
C GLY A 15 -5.78 25.06 -13.27
N GLY A 16 -6.99 25.57 -13.00
CA GLY A 16 -7.19 26.93 -12.47
C GLY A 16 -7.22 26.97 -10.93
N THR A 17 -8.03 27.88 -10.39
CA THR A 17 -8.17 28.13 -8.94
C THR A 17 -8.37 26.84 -8.15
N GLY A 18 -7.51 26.60 -7.15
CA GLY A 18 -7.46 25.37 -6.36
C GLY A 18 -6.21 24.52 -6.61
N HIS A 19 -5.58 24.69 -7.78
CA HIS A 19 -4.28 24.09 -8.10
C HIS A 19 -3.07 24.95 -7.68
N ASP A 20 -3.33 26.15 -7.15
CA ASP A 20 -2.34 27.10 -6.63
C ASP A 20 -1.92 26.81 -5.17
N MET A 21 -2.67 25.92 -4.50
CA MET A 21 -2.35 25.51 -3.13
C MET A 21 -1.03 24.71 -3.11
N PRO A 22 -0.34 24.66 -1.96
CA PRO A 22 0.90 23.90 -1.83
C PRO A 22 0.76 22.45 -2.29
N ALA A 23 1.79 21.97 -2.98
CA ALA A 23 1.93 20.57 -3.36
C ALA A 23 1.99 19.65 -2.13
N TRP A 24 1.76 18.36 -2.36
CA TRP A 24 1.99 17.30 -1.39
C TRP A 24 3.49 17.07 -1.24
N LYS A 25 3.94 16.79 -0.01
CA LYS A 25 5.32 16.46 0.31
C LYS A 25 5.38 15.30 1.30
N ASP A 26 6.56 14.70 1.44
CA ASP A 26 6.83 13.76 2.54
C ASP A 26 6.47 14.40 3.89
N GLY A 27 5.81 13.63 4.76
CA GLY A 27 5.25 14.10 6.03
C GLY A 27 3.80 14.60 5.95
N ASP A 28 3.17 14.61 4.78
CA ASP A 28 1.74 14.94 4.63
C ASP A 28 0.81 13.72 4.72
N GLU A 29 1.27 12.55 5.17
CA GLU A 29 0.49 11.31 5.13
C GLU A 29 -0.85 11.41 5.88
N GLU A 30 -0.89 12.04 7.06
CA GLU A 30 -2.16 12.28 7.77
C GLU A 30 -3.14 13.12 6.94
N LYS A 31 -2.63 14.19 6.31
CA LYS A 31 -3.45 15.05 5.44
C LYS A 31 -3.91 14.29 4.21
N ALA A 32 -3.07 13.44 3.65
CA ALA A 32 -3.40 12.63 2.49
C ALA A 32 -4.52 11.65 2.83
N LEU A 33 -4.50 11.06 4.04
CA LEU A 33 -5.58 10.22 4.53
C LEU A 33 -6.88 11.00 4.74
N VAL A 34 -6.83 12.20 5.34
CA VAL A 34 -8.00 13.08 5.48
C VAL A 34 -8.58 13.43 4.10
N TYR A 35 -7.73 13.79 3.14
CA TYR A 35 -8.14 14.08 1.77
C TYR A 35 -8.82 12.86 1.14
N TRP A 36 -8.19 11.68 1.24
CA TRP A 36 -8.69 10.44 0.67
C TRP A 36 -10.07 10.06 1.25
N ASN A 37 -10.24 10.21 2.57
CA ASN A 37 -11.47 9.87 3.26
C ASN A 37 -12.63 10.82 2.93
N ALA A 38 -12.35 12.07 2.56
CA ALA A 38 -13.36 13.04 2.12
C ALA A 38 -13.95 12.72 0.72
N LEU A 39 -13.27 11.90 -0.07
CA LEU A 39 -13.70 11.56 -1.43
C LEU A 39 -14.76 10.45 -1.47
N ASP A 40 -15.58 10.45 -2.51
CA ASP A 40 -16.46 9.33 -2.83
C ASP A 40 -15.73 8.19 -3.56
N ASP A 41 -16.37 7.04 -3.66
CA ASP A 41 -15.75 5.83 -4.24
C ASP A 41 -15.33 6.01 -5.70
N LYS A 42 -16.06 6.81 -6.48
CA LYS A 42 -15.72 7.09 -7.89
C LYS A 42 -14.47 7.96 -7.99
N SER A 43 -14.37 9.00 -7.16
CA SER A 43 -13.21 9.87 -7.06
C SER A 43 -11.98 9.09 -6.60
N ARG A 44 -12.13 8.26 -5.57
CA ARG A 44 -11.06 7.36 -5.10
C ARG A 44 -10.63 6.39 -6.18
N ALA A 45 -11.55 5.82 -6.96
CA ALA A 45 -11.23 4.93 -8.07
C ALA A 45 -10.41 5.63 -9.17
N VAL A 46 -10.73 6.89 -9.50
CA VAL A 46 -9.93 7.69 -10.44
C VAL A 46 -8.52 7.94 -9.89
N LEU A 47 -8.40 8.38 -8.63
CA LEU A 47 -7.09 8.65 -8.04
C LEU A 47 -6.23 7.40 -7.91
N ARG A 48 -6.82 6.28 -7.46
CA ARG A 48 -6.21 4.95 -7.47
C ARG A 48 -5.62 4.59 -8.84
N TYR A 49 -6.41 4.78 -9.89
CA TYR A 49 -5.96 4.49 -11.26
C TYR A 49 -4.76 5.35 -11.67
N LEU A 50 -4.74 6.62 -11.26
CA LEU A 50 -3.65 7.55 -11.53
C LEU A 50 -2.41 7.26 -10.66
N PHE A 51 -2.56 6.86 -9.40
CA PHE A 51 -1.45 6.50 -8.51
C PHE A 51 -0.69 5.29 -9.04
N GLY A 52 -1.42 4.22 -9.42
CA GLY A 52 -0.81 3.05 -10.05
C GLY A 52 -0.18 3.29 -11.42
N ARG A 53 -0.29 4.52 -11.96
CA ARG A 53 0.38 4.99 -13.20
C ARG A 53 1.01 6.37 -12.97
N SER A 54 1.55 6.61 -11.78
CA SER A 54 2.13 7.90 -11.45
C SER A 54 3.24 8.31 -12.44
N GLY A 55 3.33 9.61 -12.71
CA GLY A 55 4.14 10.19 -13.79
C GLY A 55 3.54 10.03 -15.19
N TRP A 56 2.62 9.10 -15.45
CA TRP A 56 2.02 8.95 -16.78
C TRP A 56 0.81 9.87 -16.98
N GLN A 57 0.82 10.60 -18.10
CA GLN A 57 -0.36 11.28 -18.61
C GLN A 57 -1.37 10.27 -19.16
N ILE A 58 -2.55 10.26 -18.55
CA ILE A 58 -3.69 9.41 -18.88
C ILE A 58 -4.80 10.27 -19.49
N HIS A 59 -5.35 9.83 -20.62
CA HIS A 59 -6.43 10.55 -21.30
C HIS A 59 -7.77 10.36 -20.57
N ASN A 60 -8.63 11.38 -20.52
CA ASN A 60 -9.91 11.28 -19.82
C ASN A 60 -10.84 10.17 -20.38
N GLY A 61 -10.81 9.93 -21.68
CA GLY A 61 -11.55 8.84 -22.32
C GLY A 61 -11.06 7.46 -21.88
N GLU A 62 -9.76 7.33 -21.59
CA GLU A 62 -9.20 6.12 -21.00
C GLU A 62 -9.72 5.93 -19.58
N LEU A 63 -9.69 6.96 -18.73
CA LEU A 63 -10.22 6.90 -17.37
C LEU A 63 -11.69 6.48 -17.33
N VAL A 64 -12.54 7.13 -18.12
CA VAL A 64 -13.98 6.84 -18.17
C VAL A 64 -14.24 5.42 -18.64
N LYS A 65 -13.51 4.96 -19.66
CA LYS A 65 -13.64 3.60 -20.20
C LYS A 65 -13.16 2.54 -19.21
N GLN A 66 -11.95 2.69 -18.68
CA GLN A 66 -11.31 1.69 -17.81
C GLN A 66 -12.00 1.55 -16.47
N LEU A 67 -12.59 2.64 -15.96
CA LEU A 67 -13.29 2.65 -14.68
C LEU A 67 -14.81 2.52 -14.81
N GLY A 68 -15.33 2.37 -16.04
CA GLY A 68 -16.77 2.23 -16.29
C GLY A 68 -17.61 3.36 -15.71
N LEU A 69 -17.12 4.61 -15.75
CA LEU A 69 -17.75 5.74 -15.05
C LEU A 69 -19.08 6.19 -15.67
N ASP A 70 -19.29 5.87 -16.95
CA ASP A 70 -20.53 6.11 -17.70
C ASP A 70 -20.88 4.88 -18.55
N PRO A 71 -21.44 3.82 -17.93
CA PRO A 71 -21.70 2.56 -18.62
C PRO A 71 -22.76 2.69 -19.72
N GLU A 72 -23.61 3.71 -19.65
CA GLU A 72 -24.66 3.98 -20.64
C GLU A 72 -24.17 4.85 -21.80
N GLY A 73 -22.95 5.41 -21.72
CA GLY A 73 -22.35 6.26 -22.76
C GLY A 73 -23.15 7.53 -23.07
N ARG A 74 -23.87 8.08 -22.09
CA ARG A 74 -24.79 9.21 -22.29
C ARG A 74 -24.09 10.56 -22.24
N LYS A 75 -22.87 10.64 -21.70
CA LYS A 75 -22.12 11.88 -21.52
C LYS A 75 -20.75 11.76 -22.20
N ASN A 76 -20.21 12.90 -22.65
CA ASN A 76 -18.83 12.92 -23.12
C ASN A 76 -17.87 12.76 -21.92
N ALA A 77 -16.71 12.16 -22.18
CA ALA A 77 -15.74 11.84 -21.13
C ALA A 77 -15.30 13.05 -20.25
N PRO A 78 -15.09 14.26 -20.81
CA PRO A 78 -14.79 15.44 -19.98
C PRO A 78 -15.86 15.75 -18.93
N ASN A 79 -17.15 15.72 -19.29
CA ASN A 79 -18.24 16.05 -18.37
C ASN A 79 -18.44 14.96 -17.31
N VAL A 80 -18.22 13.70 -17.68
CA VAL A 80 -18.24 12.58 -16.72
C VAL A 80 -17.15 12.80 -15.67
N LEU A 81 -15.91 13.02 -16.12
CA LEU A 81 -14.77 13.12 -15.23
C LEU A 81 -14.81 14.39 -14.36
N ALA A 82 -15.25 15.54 -14.91
CA ALA A 82 -15.47 16.76 -14.13
C ALA A 82 -16.53 16.55 -13.03
N GLY A 83 -17.61 15.82 -13.34
CA GLY A 83 -18.64 15.47 -12.35
C GLY A 83 -18.10 14.56 -11.25
N VAL A 84 -17.29 13.55 -11.59
CA VAL A 84 -16.64 12.67 -10.61
C VAL A 84 -15.67 13.45 -9.73
N LEU A 85 -14.84 14.29 -10.31
CA LEU A 85 -13.80 15.03 -9.58
C LEU A 85 -14.31 16.29 -8.89
N ASN A 86 -15.61 16.52 -8.79
CA ASN A 86 -16.15 17.77 -8.24
C ASN A 86 -15.73 18.03 -6.78
N ARG A 87 -15.57 16.97 -5.97
CA ARG A 87 -15.24 17.07 -4.53
C ARG A 87 -13.74 17.22 -4.23
N VAL A 88 -12.87 17.11 -5.23
CA VAL A 88 -11.41 17.14 -5.00
C VAL A 88 -10.92 18.50 -4.48
N ASN A 89 -11.59 19.58 -4.89
CA ASN A 89 -11.25 20.93 -4.44
C ASN A 89 -11.66 21.16 -2.98
N GLU A 90 -12.81 20.63 -2.57
CA GLU A 90 -13.28 20.69 -1.17
C GLU A 90 -12.33 19.93 -0.23
N ALA A 91 -11.93 18.72 -0.64
CA ALA A 91 -10.93 17.93 0.09
C ALA A 91 -9.56 18.64 0.16
N GLY A 92 -9.17 19.33 -0.93
CA GLY A 92 -7.97 20.15 -0.96
C GLY A 92 -8.02 21.32 0.03
N ALA A 93 -9.16 22.02 0.08
CA ALA A 93 -9.38 23.12 1.01
C ALA A 93 -9.30 22.65 2.48
N MET A 94 -9.87 21.48 2.81
CA MET A 94 -9.81 20.90 4.16
C MET A 94 -8.38 20.60 4.63
N THR A 95 -7.50 20.23 3.70
CA THR A 95 -6.14 19.78 4.01
C THR A 95 -5.09 20.88 3.81
N GLY A 96 -5.49 22.02 3.23
CA GLY A 96 -4.58 23.09 2.82
C GLY A 96 -3.64 22.66 1.70
N ARG A 97 -4.02 21.65 0.90
CA ARG A 97 -3.23 21.08 -0.19
C ARG A 97 -3.99 21.18 -1.51
N ARG A 98 -3.26 21.24 -2.63
CA ARG A 98 -3.88 21.16 -3.96
C ARG A 98 -4.38 19.73 -4.24
N PRO A 99 -5.29 19.52 -5.21
CA PRO A 99 -5.58 18.18 -5.70
C PRO A 99 -4.29 17.43 -6.10
N PRO A 100 -4.19 16.11 -5.87
CA PRO A 100 -2.95 15.35 -6.05
C PRO A 100 -2.57 15.12 -7.53
N PHE A 101 -3.35 15.63 -8.48
CA PHE A 101 -3.09 15.50 -9.91
C PHE A 101 -2.95 16.87 -10.57
N ARG A 102 -2.35 16.88 -11.76
CA ARG A 102 -2.43 17.96 -12.74
C ARG A 102 -3.22 17.50 -13.95
N TRP A 103 -3.74 18.45 -14.71
CA TRP A 103 -4.40 18.17 -15.97
C TRP A 103 -4.07 19.22 -17.03
N TRP A 104 -4.15 18.79 -18.29
CA TRP A 104 -3.87 19.61 -19.47
C TRP A 104 -5.01 19.44 -20.47
N ALA A 105 -5.57 20.56 -20.94
CA ALA A 105 -6.51 20.57 -22.04
C ALA A 105 -5.82 20.12 -23.33
N GLY A 106 -6.57 19.41 -24.18
CA GLY A 106 -6.14 19.01 -25.51
C GLY A 106 -7.34 19.00 -26.46
N GLU A 107 -7.09 19.11 -27.76
CA GLU A 107 -8.13 19.13 -28.78
C GLU A 107 -8.97 17.84 -28.78
N ASP A 108 -8.35 16.71 -28.44
CA ASP A 108 -8.97 15.38 -28.36
C ASP A 108 -9.52 15.03 -26.97
N GLY A 109 -9.26 15.88 -25.98
CA GLY A 109 -9.65 15.68 -24.59
C GLY A 109 -8.55 16.05 -23.60
N ALA A 110 -8.91 16.04 -22.31
CA ALA A 110 -7.99 16.40 -21.25
C ALA A 110 -7.12 15.19 -20.83
N ARG A 111 -5.87 15.46 -20.49
CA ARG A 111 -4.92 14.49 -19.94
C ARG A 111 -4.67 14.79 -18.46
N TYR A 112 -4.55 13.75 -17.65
CA TYR A 112 -4.37 13.83 -16.20
C TYR A 112 -3.12 13.06 -15.79
N ALA A 113 -2.37 13.57 -14.82
CA ALA A 113 -1.23 12.85 -14.25
C ALA A 113 -1.05 13.21 -12.79
N VAL A 114 -0.46 12.28 -12.02
CA VAL A 114 -0.06 12.49 -10.61
C VAL A 114 1.47 12.40 -10.55
N PRO A 115 2.18 13.36 -9.93
CA PRO A 115 3.61 13.22 -9.66
C PRO A 115 3.92 11.97 -8.83
N VAL A 116 5.02 11.26 -9.10
CA VAL A 116 5.38 9.99 -8.45
C VAL A 116 5.44 10.14 -6.92
N GLU A 117 6.03 11.23 -6.45
CA GLU A 117 6.23 11.57 -5.05
C GLU A 117 4.90 11.89 -4.37
N THR A 118 3.95 12.48 -5.10
CA THR A 118 2.59 12.71 -4.60
C THR A 118 1.84 11.40 -4.46
N ALA A 119 1.91 10.50 -5.47
CA ALA A 119 1.31 9.18 -5.37
C ALA A 119 1.86 8.41 -4.16
N ALA A 120 3.19 8.41 -3.98
CA ALA A 120 3.85 7.74 -2.87
C ALA A 120 3.33 8.18 -1.48
N VAL A 121 3.07 9.48 -1.27
CA VAL A 121 2.50 9.99 0.00
C VAL A 121 1.11 9.40 0.26
N PHE A 122 0.23 9.43 -0.75
CA PHE A 122 -1.10 8.83 -0.63
C PHE A 122 -1.01 7.32 -0.46
N GLU A 123 -0.05 6.70 -1.13
CA GLU A 123 0.12 5.26 -1.10
C GLU A 123 0.50 4.78 0.29
N ARG A 124 1.48 5.42 0.92
CA ARG A 124 1.86 5.15 2.31
C ARG A 124 0.70 5.37 3.27
N ALA A 125 0.02 6.50 3.16
CA ALA A 125 -1.08 6.86 4.06
C ALA A 125 -2.24 5.87 4.01
N VAL A 126 -2.71 5.53 2.81
CA VAL A 126 -3.88 4.64 2.64
C VAL A 126 -3.53 3.19 2.92
N LEU A 127 -2.29 2.74 2.66
CA LEU A 127 -1.85 1.40 3.05
C LEU A 127 -1.72 1.28 4.57
N ALA A 128 -1.12 2.27 5.24
CA ALA A 128 -0.97 2.25 6.69
C ALA A 128 -2.35 2.26 7.39
N ASP A 129 -3.28 3.11 6.95
CA ASP A 129 -4.66 3.09 7.42
C ASP A 129 -5.36 1.76 7.14
N ARG A 130 -5.08 1.11 6.02
CA ARG A 130 -5.65 -0.22 5.74
C ARG A 130 -5.09 -1.29 6.68
N VAL A 131 -3.79 -1.27 6.95
CA VAL A 131 -3.14 -2.16 7.93
C VAL A 131 -3.71 -1.92 9.32
N GLN A 132 -3.99 -0.66 9.67
CA GLN A 132 -4.70 -0.26 10.90
C GLN A 132 -6.11 -0.85 10.97
N GLN A 133 -6.91 -0.72 9.91
CA GLN A 133 -8.30 -1.16 9.87
C GLN A 133 -8.44 -2.69 9.84
N LYS A 134 -7.46 -3.40 9.26
CA LYS A 134 -7.44 -4.87 9.15
C LYS A 134 -6.49 -5.51 10.15
N ARG A 135 -6.36 -4.92 11.34
CA ARG A 135 -5.55 -5.50 12.42
C ARG A 135 -5.96 -6.95 12.74
N GLY A 136 -4.96 -7.77 13.08
CA GLY A 136 -5.17 -9.19 13.36
C GLY A 136 -5.40 -10.04 12.11
N THR A 137 -5.04 -9.54 10.92
CA THR A 137 -5.11 -10.30 9.67
C THR A 137 -3.77 -10.34 8.96
N MET A 138 -3.65 -11.18 7.94
CA MET A 138 -2.52 -11.14 7.01
C MET A 138 -2.85 -10.25 5.81
N LEU A 139 -1.91 -9.38 5.45
CA LEU A 139 -1.99 -8.52 4.28
C LEU A 139 -0.76 -8.71 3.41
N ALA A 140 -0.96 -9.05 2.13
CA ALA A 140 0.09 -8.92 1.13
C ALA A 140 -0.04 -7.57 0.43
N LEU A 141 1.04 -6.78 0.44
CA LEU A 141 1.10 -5.45 -0.14
C LEU A 141 2.17 -5.41 -1.24
N ALA A 142 1.84 -4.76 -2.36
CA ALA A 142 2.85 -4.44 -3.36
C ALA A 142 3.35 -3.00 -3.17
N LEU A 143 4.64 -2.84 -2.88
CA LEU A 143 5.30 -1.55 -2.68
C LEU A 143 6.65 -1.53 -3.39
N ASP A 144 6.99 -0.42 -4.02
CA ASP A 144 8.31 -0.26 -4.63
C ASP A 144 9.40 -0.17 -3.54
N PRO A 145 10.61 -0.74 -3.77
CA PRO A 145 11.66 -0.81 -2.75
C PRO A 145 12.02 0.52 -2.05
N PRO A 146 12.08 1.68 -2.74
CA PRO A 146 12.34 2.97 -2.09
C PRO A 146 11.27 3.37 -1.06
N GLU A 147 10.04 2.88 -1.23
CA GLU A 147 8.88 3.26 -0.42
C GLU A 147 8.68 2.35 0.80
N VAL A 148 9.23 1.14 0.79
CA VAL A 148 9.07 0.16 1.90
C VAL A 148 9.53 0.74 3.24
N ARG A 149 10.70 1.40 3.26
CA ARG A 149 11.23 1.99 4.49
C ARG A 149 10.34 3.11 5.02
N LYS A 150 9.94 4.05 4.15
CA LYS A 150 9.05 5.16 4.53
C LYS A 150 7.69 4.65 4.98
N PHE A 151 7.19 3.59 4.36
CA PHE A 151 5.95 2.92 4.77
C PHE A 151 6.07 2.33 6.18
N ILE A 152 7.16 1.62 6.49
CA ILE A 152 7.40 1.06 7.83
C ILE A 152 7.52 2.18 8.87
N GLU A 153 8.27 3.25 8.58
CA GLU A 153 8.41 4.42 9.46
C GLU A 153 7.05 5.09 9.72
N HIS A 154 6.22 5.24 8.69
CA HIS A 154 4.88 5.80 8.83
C HIS A 154 3.91 4.87 9.58
N LEU A 155 4.02 3.55 9.36
CA LEU A 155 3.20 2.56 10.04
C LEU A 155 3.49 2.54 11.55
N ASP A 156 4.76 2.65 11.94
CA ASP A 156 5.19 2.74 13.34
C ASP A 156 4.58 3.97 14.03
N TRP A 157 4.62 5.12 13.35
CA TRP A 157 3.99 6.34 13.83
C TRP A 157 2.46 6.22 13.92
N THR A 158 1.80 5.61 12.93
CA THR A 158 0.33 5.44 12.88
C THR A 158 -0.19 4.55 14.02
N PHE A 159 0.64 3.64 14.52
CA PHE A 159 0.20 2.63 15.46
C PHE A 159 0.14 3.12 16.92
N ASP A 160 0.48 4.39 17.23
CA ASP A 160 0.55 4.92 18.61
C ASP A 160 1.39 4.00 19.53
N GLY A 161 2.42 3.36 18.96
CA GLY A 161 3.38 2.49 19.65
C GLY A 161 2.82 1.18 20.20
N PRO A 162 2.57 0.18 19.33
CA PRO A 162 3.29 -1.09 19.49
C PRO A 162 4.27 -1.34 18.34
N ASP A 163 5.51 -1.69 18.74
CA ASP A 163 6.67 -2.08 17.95
C ASP A 163 6.35 -2.72 16.59
N VAL A 164 6.42 -1.95 15.50
CA VAL A 164 6.55 -2.54 14.15
C VAL A 164 7.88 -3.27 14.07
N ARG A 165 7.85 -4.55 13.71
CA ARG A 165 9.04 -5.41 13.61
C ARG A 165 9.25 -5.85 12.18
N MET A 166 10.45 -5.62 11.67
CA MET A 166 10.81 -5.98 10.30
C MET A 166 11.55 -7.31 10.28
N VAL A 167 11.17 -8.17 9.35
CA VAL A 167 11.87 -9.41 9.00
C VAL A 167 12.25 -9.36 7.52
N LEU A 168 13.47 -9.74 7.19
CA LEU A 168 13.94 -9.79 5.81
C LEU A 168 13.62 -11.17 5.21
N GLY A 169 12.59 -11.27 4.37
CA GLY A 169 12.14 -12.50 3.73
C GLY A 169 13.23 -13.18 2.90
N SER A 170 14.13 -12.41 2.27
CA SER A 170 15.29 -12.94 1.55
C SER A 170 16.33 -13.65 2.45
N ALA A 171 16.32 -13.39 3.76
CA ALA A 171 17.10 -14.16 4.75
C ALA A 171 16.38 -15.43 5.24
N CYS A 172 15.07 -15.54 4.98
CA CYS A 172 14.16 -16.54 5.52
C CYS A 172 13.75 -17.60 4.48
N THR A 173 14.67 -18.06 3.63
CA THR A 173 14.31 -18.92 2.48
C THR A 173 13.86 -20.35 2.85
N THR A 174 14.02 -20.77 4.09
CA THR A 174 13.58 -22.05 4.68
C THR A 174 13.11 -21.81 6.12
N VAL A 175 12.34 -22.75 6.70
CA VAL A 175 11.80 -22.56 8.07
C VAL A 175 12.92 -22.43 9.09
N ALA A 176 13.94 -23.28 8.97
CA ALA A 176 15.14 -23.26 9.82
C ALA A 176 15.90 -21.92 9.76
N ARG A 177 15.79 -21.18 8.65
CA ARG A 177 16.39 -19.84 8.51
C ARG A 177 15.45 -18.72 8.94
N ALA A 178 14.13 -18.93 8.79
CA ALA A 178 13.12 -17.97 9.18
C ALA A 178 13.07 -17.80 10.71
N ILE A 179 13.02 -18.91 11.46
CA ILE A 179 12.85 -18.89 12.91
C ILE A 179 13.83 -17.94 13.63
N PRO A 180 15.16 -18.01 13.41
CA PRO A 180 16.09 -17.06 14.05
C PRO A 180 15.83 -15.58 13.70
N GLN A 181 15.34 -15.29 12.49
CA GLN A 181 15.03 -13.92 12.07
C GLN A 181 13.78 -13.40 12.80
N PHE A 182 12.74 -14.22 12.93
CA PHE A 182 11.55 -13.87 13.69
C PHE A 182 11.86 -13.74 15.19
N VAL A 183 12.67 -14.63 15.77
CA VAL A 183 13.17 -14.55 17.15
C VAL A 183 13.90 -13.23 17.38
N ALA A 184 14.82 -12.85 16.48
CA ALA A 184 15.55 -11.60 16.59
C ALA A 184 14.64 -10.37 16.46
N ALA A 185 13.73 -10.36 15.48
CA ALA A 185 12.79 -9.26 15.27
C ALA A 185 11.84 -9.08 16.46
N LEU A 186 11.35 -10.19 17.02
CA LEU A 186 10.48 -10.19 18.20
C LEU A 186 11.26 -10.10 19.52
N GLN A 187 12.60 -10.05 19.48
CA GLN A 187 13.46 -9.98 20.67
C GLN A 187 13.17 -11.10 21.68
N LEU A 188 12.90 -12.31 21.17
CA LEU A 188 12.66 -13.49 22.00
C LEU A 188 13.97 -14.07 22.55
N PRO A 189 13.91 -14.88 23.62
CA PRO A 189 15.04 -15.66 24.11
C PRO A 189 15.71 -16.53 23.03
N TYR A 190 17.01 -16.81 23.20
CA TYR A 190 17.80 -17.54 22.20
C TYR A 190 17.33 -18.98 21.96
N ASP A 191 16.83 -19.65 22.99
CA ASP A 191 16.26 -20.99 22.94
C ASP A 191 14.96 -21.07 22.11
N ALA A 192 14.23 -19.97 21.95
CA ALA A 192 13.12 -19.87 21.00
C ALA A 192 13.54 -20.12 19.54
N ALA A 193 14.85 -20.08 19.22
CA ALA A 193 15.35 -20.30 17.88
C ALA A 193 15.62 -21.78 17.53
N PHE A 194 15.44 -22.71 18.48
CA PHE A 194 15.86 -24.11 18.30
C PHE A 194 14.90 -24.94 17.46
N SER A 195 13.61 -24.65 17.51
CA SER A 195 12.60 -25.31 16.70
C SER A 195 11.38 -24.42 16.48
N THR A 196 10.49 -24.84 15.57
CA THR A 196 9.20 -24.18 15.35
C THR A 196 8.35 -24.18 16.62
N ASP A 197 8.34 -25.30 17.35
CA ASP A 197 7.56 -25.44 18.58
C ASP A 197 8.11 -24.53 19.68
N ASP A 198 9.43 -24.52 19.87
CA ASP A 198 10.10 -23.61 20.83
C ASP A 198 9.78 -22.15 20.51
N PHE A 199 9.77 -21.78 19.23
CA PHE A 199 9.42 -20.43 18.80
C PHE A 199 7.99 -20.05 19.21
N PHE A 200 7.01 -20.88 18.89
CA PHE A 200 5.61 -20.60 19.20
C PHE A 200 5.32 -20.62 20.71
N ASP A 201 5.99 -21.49 21.47
CA ASP A 201 5.88 -21.57 22.93
C ASP A 201 6.41 -20.31 23.64
N HIS A 202 7.39 -19.63 23.05
CA HIS A 202 7.94 -18.38 23.57
C HIS A 202 7.16 -17.13 23.17
N LEU A 203 6.14 -17.23 22.30
CA LEU A 203 5.28 -16.10 21.98
C LEU A 203 4.39 -15.74 23.18
N ASP A 204 4.68 -14.61 23.82
CA ASP A 204 3.91 -14.05 24.93
C ASP A 204 2.96 -12.92 24.49
N ASP A 205 2.06 -12.47 25.36
CA ASP A 205 1.06 -11.42 25.05
C ASP A 205 1.64 -10.12 24.46
N VAL A 206 2.92 -9.83 24.72
CA VAL A 206 3.61 -8.64 24.18
C VAL A 206 4.07 -8.87 22.75
N SER A 207 4.77 -9.97 22.48
CA SER A 207 5.28 -10.35 21.15
C SER A 207 4.12 -10.58 20.19
N ARG A 208 3.17 -11.38 20.67
CA ARG A 208 1.79 -10.97 20.89
C ARG A 208 1.20 -9.85 19.99
N ARG A 209 1.37 -8.62 20.45
CA ARG A 209 0.64 -7.44 19.93
C ARG A 209 1.39 -6.68 18.83
N ARG A 210 2.52 -7.21 18.37
CA ARG A 210 3.39 -6.53 17.39
C ARG A 210 2.89 -6.73 15.97
N CYS A 211 3.13 -5.71 15.13
CA CYS A 211 2.95 -5.80 13.68
C CYS A 211 4.26 -6.31 13.08
N ILE A 212 4.22 -7.44 12.37
CA ILE A 212 5.40 -7.98 11.71
C ILE A 212 5.31 -7.65 10.22
N VAL A 213 6.30 -6.90 9.73
CA VAL A 213 6.45 -6.58 8.31
C VAL A 213 7.57 -7.47 7.75
N VAL A 214 7.22 -8.41 6.87
CA VAL A 214 8.21 -9.19 6.13
C VAL A 214 8.45 -8.50 4.79
N THR A 215 9.65 -7.96 4.58
CA THR A 215 10.09 -7.41 3.30
C THR A 215 10.64 -8.54 2.41
N ASP A 216 10.71 -8.36 1.09
CA ASP A 216 11.06 -9.43 0.14
C ASP A 216 10.19 -10.70 0.37
N ALA A 217 8.90 -10.50 0.66
CA ALA A 217 8.03 -11.56 1.14
C ALA A 217 7.90 -12.75 0.16
N CYS A 218 8.07 -12.54 -1.14
CA CYS A 218 8.05 -13.62 -2.13
C CYS A 218 9.26 -14.57 -1.99
N SER A 219 10.29 -14.18 -1.24
CA SER A 219 11.44 -15.03 -0.90
C SER A 219 11.27 -15.82 0.41
N LEU A 220 10.26 -15.48 1.23
CA LEU A 220 9.96 -16.18 2.48
C LEU A 220 9.62 -17.64 2.18
N LEU A 221 10.41 -18.55 2.76
CA LEU A 221 10.31 -20.02 2.61
C LEU A 221 10.28 -20.48 1.14
N LYS A 222 10.96 -19.75 0.25
CA LYS A 222 11.02 -20.05 -1.20
C LYS A 222 11.49 -21.48 -1.54
N TYR A 223 12.21 -22.15 -0.64
CA TYR A 223 12.71 -23.51 -0.85
C TYR A 223 11.91 -24.58 -0.09
N GLU A 224 10.81 -24.22 0.55
CA GLU A 224 9.89 -25.16 1.19
C GLU A 224 8.72 -25.48 0.24
N ASP A 225 7.95 -26.53 0.59
CA ASP A 225 6.67 -26.78 -0.07
C ASP A 225 5.57 -25.81 0.40
N VAL A 226 4.49 -25.76 -0.38
CA VAL A 226 3.38 -24.83 -0.13
C VAL A 226 2.66 -25.09 1.19
N ASP A 227 2.56 -26.34 1.63
CA ASP A 227 1.85 -26.69 2.85
C ASP A 227 2.68 -26.26 4.06
N VAL A 228 4.00 -26.48 4.04
CA VAL A 228 4.92 -25.96 5.06
C VAL A 228 4.94 -24.43 5.09
N TRP A 229 4.93 -23.77 3.93
CA TRP A 229 4.82 -22.32 3.86
C TRP A 229 3.50 -21.85 4.50
N ALA A 230 2.38 -22.46 4.11
CA ALA A 230 1.06 -22.09 4.59
C ALA A 230 0.91 -22.34 6.09
N ASP A 231 1.33 -23.50 6.60
CA ASP A 231 1.26 -23.85 8.01
C ASP A 231 2.07 -22.89 8.88
N PHE A 232 3.28 -22.50 8.45
CA PHE A 232 4.09 -21.54 9.18
C PHE A 232 3.43 -20.15 9.20
N VAL A 233 3.02 -19.65 8.03
CA VAL A 233 2.43 -18.31 7.89
C VAL A 233 1.07 -18.23 8.59
N LEU A 234 0.21 -19.24 8.45
CA LEU A 234 -1.08 -19.33 9.14
C LEU A 234 -0.92 -19.42 10.65
N SER A 235 0.08 -20.14 11.14
CA SER A 235 0.37 -20.21 12.58
C SER A 235 0.80 -18.87 13.15
N LEU A 236 1.49 -18.02 12.37
CA LEU A 236 1.90 -16.68 12.79
C LEU A 236 0.74 -15.69 12.98
N TYR A 237 -0.37 -15.83 12.23
CA TYR A 237 -1.49 -14.87 12.33
C TYR A 237 -2.85 -15.47 12.75
N GLY A 238 -3.06 -16.79 12.68
CA GLY A 238 -4.38 -17.43 12.81
C GLY A 238 -4.50 -18.64 13.76
N GLY A 239 -3.41 -19.12 14.38
CA GLY A 239 -3.40 -20.32 15.24
C GLY A 239 -3.96 -20.13 16.68
N PRO A 240 -3.88 -21.16 17.55
CA PRO A 240 -4.23 -21.07 19.00
C PRO A 240 -3.26 -20.15 19.79
N TYR A 241 -2.14 -19.82 19.16
CA TYR A 241 -1.23 -18.73 19.52
C TYR A 241 -1.78 -17.37 19.11
N CYS A 242 -3.08 -17.31 18.77
CA CYS A 242 -3.82 -16.09 18.56
C CYS A 242 -3.49 -15.14 19.70
N MET A 243 -2.86 -14.09 19.25
CA MET A 243 -2.26 -13.04 20.03
C MET A 243 -3.38 -12.23 20.66
N GLY A 244 -3.82 -12.72 21.83
CA GLY A 244 -5.12 -12.51 22.46
C GLY A 244 -5.32 -11.16 23.13
N GLY A 245 -4.95 -10.10 22.43
CA GLY A 245 -5.67 -8.83 22.48
C GLY A 245 -6.26 -8.42 21.11
N GLY A 246 -5.97 -9.13 20.01
CA GLY A 246 -6.50 -8.86 18.67
C GLY A 246 -5.65 -7.98 17.72
N TRP A 247 -4.31 -8.00 17.81
CA TRP A 247 -3.45 -6.97 17.18
C TRP A 247 -2.40 -7.47 16.16
N SER A 248 -2.29 -8.78 15.90
CA SER A 248 -1.17 -9.32 15.12
C SER A 248 -1.42 -9.23 13.63
N THR A 249 -0.99 -8.12 13.06
CA THR A 249 -0.99 -7.95 11.61
C THR A 249 0.32 -8.49 11.06
N LEU A 250 0.23 -9.51 10.21
CA LEU A 250 1.34 -9.95 9.38
C LEU A 250 1.25 -9.22 8.05
N VAL A 251 2.20 -8.32 7.79
CA VAL A 251 2.27 -7.56 6.54
C VAL A 251 3.38 -8.15 5.69
N LEU A 252 3.01 -8.81 4.60
CA LEU A 252 3.93 -9.30 3.60
C LEU A 252 4.11 -8.22 2.55
N VAL A 253 5.33 -7.69 2.40
CA VAL A 253 5.65 -6.62 1.47
C VAL A 253 6.66 -7.14 0.45
N ASP A 254 6.33 -6.97 -0.82
CA ASP A 254 7.26 -7.17 -1.91
C ASP A 254 6.93 -6.24 -3.08
N GLN A 255 7.84 -6.15 -4.04
CA GLN A 255 7.64 -5.33 -5.23
C GLN A 255 6.59 -5.95 -6.17
N PRO A 256 5.86 -5.12 -6.95
CA PRO A 256 4.78 -5.56 -7.83
C PRO A 256 5.08 -6.80 -8.69
N HIS A 257 6.27 -6.89 -9.29
CA HIS A 257 6.64 -7.99 -10.18
C HIS A 257 7.08 -9.27 -9.44
N ALA A 258 7.59 -9.15 -8.21
CA ALA A 258 7.96 -10.33 -7.42
C ALA A 258 6.72 -11.17 -7.09
N TRP A 259 5.58 -10.51 -6.83
CA TRP A 259 4.28 -11.16 -6.65
C TRP A 259 3.80 -11.88 -7.90
N GLU A 260 4.12 -11.35 -9.09
CA GLU A 260 3.78 -11.99 -10.36
C GLU A 260 4.59 -13.29 -10.52
N ASP A 261 5.86 -13.30 -10.14
CA ASP A 261 6.74 -14.46 -10.24
C ASP A 261 6.74 -15.38 -9.00
N TRP A 262 5.85 -15.11 -8.04
CA TRP A 262 5.85 -15.83 -6.77
C TRP A 262 5.46 -17.30 -6.93
N ALA A 263 6.25 -18.18 -6.32
CA ALA A 263 6.12 -19.64 -6.47
C ALA A 263 4.74 -20.18 -6.07
N PHE A 264 4.06 -19.53 -5.12
CA PHE A 264 2.77 -20.00 -4.58
C PHE A 264 1.56 -19.27 -5.17
N ARG A 265 1.74 -18.41 -6.19
CA ARG A 265 0.66 -17.57 -6.77
C ARG A 265 -0.55 -18.34 -7.29
N SER A 266 -0.36 -19.60 -7.69
CA SER A 266 -1.40 -20.44 -8.33
C SER A 266 -1.90 -21.56 -7.40
N THR A 267 -1.62 -21.46 -6.11
CA THR A 267 -1.97 -22.48 -5.11
C THR A 267 -3.30 -22.14 -4.41
N PRO A 268 -3.93 -23.10 -3.70
CA PRO A 268 -5.12 -22.82 -2.89
C PRO A 268 -4.91 -21.76 -1.81
N HIS A 269 -3.65 -21.52 -1.43
CA HIS A 269 -3.23 -20.51 -0.45
C HIS A 269 -2.76 -19.21 -1.11
N ALA A 270 -3.08 -18.99 -2.39
CA ALA A 270 -2.76 -17.75 -3.08
C ALA A 270 -3.34 -16.54 -2.31
N ILE A 271 -2.48 -15.56 -2.08
CA ILE A 271 -2.83 -14.37 -1.29
C ILE A 271 -3.36 -13.29 -2.23
N ASP A 272 -4.41 -12.62 -1.81
CA ASP A 272 -4.89 -11.40 -2.48
C ASP A 272 -3.89 -10.25 -2.24
N VAL A 273 -3.09 -9.95 -3.26
CA VAL A 273 -2.07 -8.89 -3.20
C VAL A 273 -2.75 -7.55 -3.39
N GLN A 274 -2.67 -6.73 -2.35
CA GLN A 274 -3.31 -5.44 -2.34
C GLN A 274 -2.37 -4.36 -2.89
N ARG A 275 -2.92 -3.59 -3.84
CA ARG A 275 -2.38 -2.30 -4.29
C ARG A 275 -3.35 -1.20 -3.84
N ILE A 276 -2.90 0.04 -3.92
CA ILE A 276 -3.83 1.17 -3.77
C ILE A 276 -4.66 1.38 -4.99
#